data_AF-A0A4Z0QH17-F1
#
_entry.id   AF-A0A4Z0QH17-F1
#
_cell.length_a   1.000
_cell.length_b   1.000
_cell.length_c   1.000
_cell.angle_alpha   90.00
_cell.angle_beta   90.00
_cell.angle_gamma   90.00
#
_symmetry.space_group_name_H-M   'P 1'
#
loop_
_entity.id
_entity.type
_entity.pdbx_description
1 polymer ?
#
loop_
_entity_poly.entity_id
_entity_poly.type
_entity_poly.pdbx_seq_one_letter_code
_entity_poly.pdbx_strand_id
1 'polypeptide(L)'
;MTDSYLQSLGFVTTTPGQRPSYSAFGRAWRYQHDHNAQDGTSLFLEHPLGIDCCRLSALAAPLAAEDVFASVALHDQPALAAAVQAFYAAHGGIGPERARQRANRFLPYRRLE
;
A
#
# COMPACT_ATOMS: atom_id res chain seq x y z
N MET A 1 -3.75 14.55 0.66
CA MET A 1 -2.48 13.92 0.20
C MET A 1 -2.44 13.79 -1.31
N THR A 2 -1.29 14.00 -1.96
CA THR A 2 -1.14 13.78 -3.42
C THR A 2 -0.44 12.45 -3.70
N ASP A 3 -0.82 11.81 -4.80
CA ASP A 3 -0.20 10.56 -5.27
C ASP A 3 1.32 10.71 -5.51
N SER A 4 1.73 11.88 -5.99
CA SER A 4 3.15 12.23 -6.16
C SER A 4 3.96 12.18 -4.86
N TYR A 5 3.35 12.58 -3.74
CA TYR A 5 4.02 12.55 -2.44
C TYR A 5 4.17 11.11 -1.94
N LEU A 6 3.14 10.28 -2.13
CA LEU A 6 3.23 8.84 -1.85
C LEU A 6 4.33 8.15 -2.65
N GLN A 7 4.42 8.44 -3.95
CA GLN A 7 5.49 7.92 -4.80
C GLN A 7 6.87 8.36 -4.33
N SER A 8 7.02 9.60 -3.84
CA SER A 8 8.28 10.09 -3.29
C SER A 8 8.68 9.37 -1.99
N LEU A 9 7.70 8.84 -1.25
CA LEU A 9 7.89 8.00 -0.06
C LEU A 9 8.05 6.51 -0.39
N GLY A 10 8.20 6.12 -1.67
CA GLY A 10 8.35 4.72 -2.06
C GLY A 10 7.04 3.94 -2.16
N PHE A 11 5.88 4.58 -1.99
CA PHE A 11 4.60 3.91 -2.15
C PHE A 11 4.21 3.77 -3.62
N VAL A 12 3.76 2.58 -3.99
CA VAL A 12 3.24 2.24 -5.31
C VAL A 12 1.78 1.83 -5.17
N THR A 13 0.93 2.35 -6.06
CA THR A 13 -0.49 2.01 -6.10
C THR A 13 -0.65 0.52 -6.38
N THR A 14 -1.16 -0.23 -5.42
CA THR A 14 -1.61 -1.61 -5.66
C THR A 14 -2.96 -1.52 -6.34
N THR A 15 -3.04 -1.95 -7.61
CA THR A 15 -4.30 -1.99 -8.36
C THR A 15 -5.37 -2.67 -7.49
N PRO A 16 -6.62 -2.15 -7.43
CA PRO A 16 -7.68 -2.88 -6.77
C PRO A 16 -7.81 -4.24 -7.45
N GLY A 17 -7.41 -5.30 -6.75
CA GLY A 17 -7.68 -6.65 -7.20
C GLY A 17 -9.18 -6.77 -7.40
N GLN A 18 -9.60 -6.88 -8.66
CA GLN A 18 -10.95 -7.25 -9.05
C GLN A 18 -11.23 -8.66 -8.50
N ARG A 19 -11.60 -8.74 -7.21
CA ARG A 19 -12.40 -9.86 -6.72
C ARG A 19 -13.85 -9.45 -6.95
N PRO A 20 -14.61 -10.16 -7.80
CA PRO A 20 -15.96 -9.75 -8.23
C PRO A 20 -17.01 -9.80 -7.12
N SER A 21 -16.64 -10.19 -5.90
CA SER A 21 -17.53 -10.31 -4.74
C SER A 21 -17.41 -9.17 -3.72
N TYR A 22 -16.54 -8.17 -3.93
CA TYR A 22 -16.45 -7.02 -3.03
C TYR A 22 -17.31 -5.87 -3.55
N SER A 23 -18.35 -5.56 -2.78
CA SER A 23 -19.31 -4.49 -3.05
C SER A 23 -18.61 -3.14 -3.28
N ALA A 24 -19.12 -2.39 -4.25
CA ALA A 24 -18.59 -1.11 -4.73
C ALA A 24 -18.44 0.00 -3.67
N PHE A 25 -18.86 -0.24 -2.42
CA PHE A 25 -18.78 0.67 -1.28
C PHE A 25 -17.41 0.67 -0.57
N GLY A 26 -16.52 -0.29 -0.86
CA GLY A 26 -15.17 -0.40 -0.28
C GLY A 26 -14.06 0.26 -1.11
N ARG A 27 -14.33 1.37 -1.79
CA ARG A 27 -13.30 2.10 -2.57
C ARG A 27 -12.32 2.78 -1.61
N ALA A 28 -11.28 2.08 -1.20
CA ALA A 28 -10.10 2.69 -0.56
C ALA A 28 -8.94 2.68 -1.56
N TRP A 29 -8.17 3.77 -1.64
CA TRP A 29 -6.90 3.72 -2.36
C TRP A 29 -5.91 2.93 -1.52
N ARG A 30 -5.22 2.01 -2.18
CA ARG A 30 -4.30 1.07 -1.53
C ARG A 30 -2.95 1.22 -2.17
N TYR A 31 -1.97 1.40 -1.31
CA TYR A 31 -0.59 1.57 -1.69
C TYR A 31 0.24 0.56 -0.92
N GLN A 32 1.31 0.11 -1.55
CA GLN A 32 2.31 -0.74 -0.91
C GLN A 32 3.67 -0.11 -1.12
N HIS A 33 4.48 -0.10 -0.07
CA HIS A 33 5.84 0.37 -0.16
C HIS A 33 6.67 -0.56 -1.05
N ASP A 34 7.60 0.01 -1.81
CA ASP A 34 8.46 -0.71 -2.74
C ASP A 34 9.50 -1.57 -2.01
N HIS A 35 9.96 -1.16 -0.84
CA HIS A 35 10.75 -1.99 0.07
C HIS A 35 9.91 -2.86 1.04
N ASN A 36 10.43 -4.04 1.36
CA ASN A 36 10.06 -4.78 2.58
C ASN A 36 10.94 -4.31 3.75
N ALA A 37 10.51 -4.55 4.98
CA ALA A 37 11.39 -4.44 6.14
C ALA A 37 12.41 -5.60 6.17
N GLN A 38 13.41 -5.49 7.05
CA GLN A 38 14.50 -6.47 7.14
C GLN A 38 14.02 -7.87 7.56
N ASP A 39 12.96 -7.95 8.35
CA ASP A 39 12.28 -9.20 8.70
C ASP A 39 11.39 -9.78 7.58
N GLY A 40 11.30 -9.08 6.44
CA GLY A 40 10.49 -9.45 5.29
C GLY A 40 9.08 -8.87 5.29
N THR A 41 8.68 -8.13 6.33
CA THR A 41 7.33 -7.55 6.45
C THR A 41 7.10 -6.45 5.41
N SER A 42 5.97 -6.49 4.71
CA SER A 42 5.59 -5.43 3.76
C SER A 42 4.84 -4.31 4.46
N LEU A 43 5.04 -3.08 4.00
CA LEU A 43 4.25 -1.92 4.47
C LEU A 43 3.13 -1.59 3.48
N PHE A 44 1.91 -1.50 3.98
CA PHE A 44 0.72 -1.10 3.24
C PHE A 44 0.13 0.19 3.80
N LEU A 45 -0.37 1.04 2.90
CA LEU A 45 -1.13 2.25 3.22
C LEU A 45 -2.51 2.15 2.60
N GLU A 46 -3.53 2.32 3.43
CA GLU A 46 -4.93 2.41 3.03
C GLU A 46 -5.43 3.85 3.24
N HIS A 47 -6.09 4.39 2.23
CA HIS A 47 -6.82 5.65 2.29
C HIS A 47 -8.30 5.40 2.00
N PRO A 48 -9.15 5.28 3.04
CA PRO A 48 -10.58 5.07 2.87
C PRO A 48 -11.24 6.32 2.27
N LEU A 49 -12.05 6.14 1.22
CA LEU A 49 -12.75 7.27 0.61
C LEU A 49 -13.70 7.94 1.63
N GLY A 50 -13.57 9.26 1.78
CA GLY A 50 -14.41 10.06 2.67
C GLY A 50 -13.94 10.09 4.12
N ILE A 51 -12.79 9.52 4.45
CA ILE A 51 -12.15 9.64 5.77
C ILE A 51 -10.86 10.42 5.62
N ASP A 52 -10.67 11.48 6.41
CA ASP A 52 -9.46 12.32 6.40
C ASP A 52 -8.29 11.65 7.14
N CYS A 53 -8.03 10.38 6.87
CA CYS A 53 -6.90 9.67 7.45
C CYS A 53 -6.32 8.60 6.51
N CYS A 54 -5.01 8.39 6.62
CA CYS A 54 -4.30 7.26 6.07
C CYS A 54 -4.04 6.24 7.19
N ARG A 55 -4.27 4.97 6.90
CA ARG A 55 -3.99 3.85 7.81
C ARG A 55 -2.79 3.07 7.30
N LEU A 56 -1.85 2.78 8.18
CA LEU A 56 -0.68 1.97 7.89
C LEU A 56 -0.82 0.59 8.54
N SER A 57 -0.42 -0.44 7.80
CA SER A 57 -0.53 -1.84 8.23
C SER A 57 0.56 -2.71 7.61
N ALA A 58 0.84 -3.83 8.26
CA ALA A 58 1.72 -4.88 7.73
C ALA A 58 1.00 -5.86 6.78
N LEU A 59 -0.34 -5.77 6.72
CA LEU A 59 -1.20 -6.67 5.97
C LEU A 59 -1.86 -5.94 4.79
N ALA A 60 -2.15 -6.70 3.73
CA ALA A 60 -2.99 -6.18 2.66
C ALA A 60 -4.44 -6.09 3.14
N ALA A 61 -5.14 -5.02 2.77
CA ALA A 61 -6.55 -4.84 3.06
C ALA A 61 -7.43 -6.01 2.56
N PRO A 62 -8.56 -6.31 3.20
CA PRO A 62 -9.23 -5.53 4.27
C PRO A 62 -8.52 -5.61 5.62
N LEU A 63 -8.47 -4.49 6.35
CA LEU A 63 -7.82 -4.36 7.65
C LEU A 63 -8.85 -4.37 8.78
N ALA A 64 -8.63 -5.17 9.81
CA ALA A 64 -9.27 -4.96 11.10
C ALA A 64 -8.59 -3.81 11.85
N ALA A 65 -9.25 -3.24 12.86
CA ALA A 65 -8.67 -2.13 13.64
C ALA A 65 -7.37 -2.55 14.35
N GLU A 66 -7.24 -3.84 14.70
CA GLU A 66 -6.03 -4.43 15.29
C GLU A 66 -4.85 -4.56 14.32
N ASP A 67 -5.10 -4.58 13.00
CA ASP A 67 -4.06 -4.69 11.99
C ASP A 67 -3.44 -3.33 11.62
N VAL A 68 -4.04 -2.24 12.09
CA VAL A 68 -3.62 -0.86 11.84
C VAL A 68 -2.65 -0.44 12.94
N PHE A 69 -1.37 -0.30 12.61
CA PHE A 69 -0.39 0.14 13.60
C PHE A 69 -0.32 1.67 13.73
N ALA A 70 -0.72 2.41 12.69
CA ALA A 70 -0.78 3.87 12.73
C ALA A 70 -1.93 4.41 11.89
N SER A 71 -2.64 5.40 12.42
CA SER A 71 -3.61 6.23 11.70
C SER A 71 -3.13 7.67 11.71
N VAL A 72 -2.92 8.24 10.54
CA VAL A 72 -2.34 9.58 10.37
C VAL A 72 -3.32 10.45 9.58
N ALA A 73 -3.43 11.73 9.92
CA ALA A 73 -4.27 12.66 9.16
C ALA A 73 -3.82 12.73 7.69
N LEU A 74 -4.77 12.82 6.75
CA LEU A 74 -4.48 12.78 5.31
C LEU A 74 -3.53 13.90 4.84
N HIS A 75 -3.53 15.01 5.57
CA HIS A 75 -2.72 16.19 5.26
C HIS A 75 -1.42 16.28 6.07
N ASP A 76 -1.22 15.38 7.03
CA ASP A 76 -0.05 15.38 7.90
C ASP A 76 1.08 14.52 7.30
N GLN A 77 1.72 15.11 6.29
CA GLN A 77 2.90 14.57 5.63
C GLN A 77 4.04 14.22 6.61
N PRO A 78 4.47 15.10 7.54
CA PRO A 78 5.56 14.77 8.44
C PRO A 78 5.21 13.62 9.40
N ALA A 79 3.96 13.55 9.91
CA ALA A 79 3.54 12.43 10.74
C ALA A 79 3.54 11.11 9.96
N LEU A 80 3.19 11.13 8.66
CA LEU A 80 3.25 9.92 7.85
C LEU A 80 4.68 9.46 7.63
N ALA A 81 5.58 10.37 7.26
CA ALA A 81 7.00 10.05 7.08
C ALA A 81 7.62 9.49 8.37
N ALA A 82 7.24 10.04 9.53
CA ALA A 82 7.64 9.52 10.83
C ALA A 82 7.07 8.12 11.10
N ALA A 83 5.81 7.85 10.76
CA ALA A 83 5.19 6.53 10.93
C ALA A 83 5.84 5.46 10.04
N VAL A 84 6.23 5.80 8.81
CA VAL A 84 7.00 4.91 7.92
C VAL A 84 8.37 4.60 8.52
N GLN A 85 9.09 5.61 9.02
CA GLN A 85 10.39 5.41 9.67
C GLN A 85 10.26 4.55 10.94
N ALA A 86 9.24 4.80 11.76
CA ALA A 86 8.97 4.04 12.96
C ALA A 86 8.66 2.56 12.65
N PHE A 87 7.92 2.29 11.58
CA PHE A 87 7.67 0.93 11.10
C PHE A 87 8.99 0.23 10.77
N TYR A 88 9.82 0.81 9.90
CA TYR A 88 11.08 0.15 9.54
C TYR A 88 12.01 0.00 10.74
N ALA A 89 12.09 0.98 11.64
CA ALA A 89 12.88 0.87 12.86
C ALA A 89 12.42 -0.31 13.74
N ALA A 90 11.10 -0.54 13.85
CA ALA A 90 10.55 -1.66 14.61
C ALA A 90 10.80 -3.02 13.95
N HIS A 91 10.89 -3.07 12.62
CA HIS A 91 11.07 -4.28 11.83
C HIS A 91 12.54 -4.53 11.39
N GLY A 92 13.49 -3.94 12.14
CA GLY A 92 14.93 -4.16 11.95
C GLY A 92 15.59 -3.29 10.87
N GLY A 93 14.84 -2.46 10.18
CA GLY A 93 15.31 -1.52 9.15
C GLY A 93 14.63 -1.72 7.81
N ILE A 94 15.04 -0.89 6.84
CA ILE A 94 14.61 -1.04 5.44
C ILE A 94 15.35 -2.26 4.86
N GLY A 95 14.57 -3.22 4.39
CA GLY A 95 15.03 -4.44 3.75
C GLY A 95 15.08 -4.33 2.22
N PRO A 96 15.13 -5.48 1.52
CA PRO A 96 15.30 -5.50 0.08
C PRO A 96 14.16 -4.80 -0.67
N GLU A 97 14.50 -4.16 -1.78
CA GLU A 97 13.49 -3.67 -2.73
C GLU A 97 12.68 -4.87 -3.23
N ARG A 98 11.38 -4.78 -3.12
CA ARG A 98 10.44 -5.79 -3.59
C ARG A 98 10.38 -5.73 -5.10
N ALA A 99 10.46 -6.89 -5.74
CA ALA A 99 10.29 -6.99 -7.18
C ALA A 99 8.92 -6.41 -7.58
N ARG A 100 8.93 -5.27 -8.31
CA ARG A 100 7.71 -4.65 -8.84
C ARG A 100 6.95 -5.70 -9.64
N GLN A 101 5.72 -6.00 -9.25
CA GLN A 101 4.84 -6.84 -10.06
C GLN A 101 4.58 -6.09 -11.38
N ARG A 102 5.34 -6.44 -12.42
CA ARG A 102 5.08 -5.96 -13.78
C ARG A 102 3.66 -6.37 -14.14
N ALA A 103 2.81 -5.40 -14.46
CA ALA A 103 1.50 -5.65 -15.04
C ALA A 103 1.67 -6.64 -16.21
N ASN A 104 0.93 -7.75 -16.14
CA ASN A 104 1.05 -8.85 -17.08
C ASN A 104 0.89 -8.30 -18.50
N ARG A 105 1.93 -8.42 -19.32
CA ARG A 105 1.93 -7.96 -20.71
C ARG A 105 0.86 -8.77 -21.43
N PHE A 106 -0.24 -8.12 -21.80
CA PHE A 106 -1.33 -8.73 -22.57
C PHE A 106 -0.73 -9.34 -23.85
N LEU A 107 -0.74 -10.67 -23.96
CA LEU A 107 -0.35 -11.37 -25.19
C LEU A 107 -1.59 -11.49 -26.06
N PRO A 108 -1.61 -10.95 -27.29
CA PRO A 108 -2.74 -11.12 -28.18
C PRO A 108 -2.93 -12.61 -28.52
N TYR A 109 -4.18 -13.05 -28.48
CA TYR A 109 -4.61 -14.42 -28.74
C TYR A 109 -4.20 -14.83 -30.17
N ARG A 110 -3.23 -15.75 -30.31
CA ARG A 110 -2.98 -16.41 -31.62
C ARG A 110 -4.10 -17.41 -31.85
N ARG A 111 -4.97 -17.13 -32.82
CA ARG A 111 -5.78 -18.19 -33.45
C ARG A 111 -4.80 -19.10 -34.20
N LEU A 112 -4.74 -20.36 -33.79
CA LEU A 112 -4.19 -21.43 -34.61
C LEU A 112 -5.25 -21.71 -35.68
N GLU A 113 -4.86 -21.56 -36.95
CA GLU A 113 -5.56 -22.17 -38.09
C GLU A 113 -4.99 -23.57 -38.31
#